data_AF-A0A2A5VIZ3-F1
#
_entry.id   AF-A0A2A5VIZ3-F1
#
_cell.length_a   1.000
_cell.length_b   1.000
_cell.length_c   1.000
_cell.angle_alpha   90.00
_cell.angle_beta   90.00
_cell.angle_gamma   90.00
#
_symmetry.space_group_name_H-M   'P 1'
#
loop_
_entity.id
_entity.type
_entity.pdbx_description
1 polymer ?
#
loop_
_entity_poly.entity_id
_entity_poly.type
_entity_poly.pdbx_seq_one_letter_code
_entity_poly.pdbx_strand_id
1 'polypeptide(L)'
;MEHCSDTVGPKGRNIMCCRSSSKISQIILVSIFISSVFSPIFSAQDESDNFSEVKEVSFDIISIIPHDTNAFTQGLEIYDGKFYESTGLYGESSVRIVNMSTGEVELQWNLSEEHFGEGLTIHCYQKNESNFNASKSTCEIYQLTWKEQIGFIYNLSTLEPLKDFTYAGEGWGLCSSKSSNMAGSNQGFWISDGSTYLQYFDTSNFSNSSQILEIIAFGSPIDKWNELECLDGPYVLANRWYDDSLYHINTNSGNVCQKVDFSELRTEFELESSGVLNGIALSPRNDNIIPENQSQTYWITGKNWSNYYEVSIDFENLDENCQIILEVDSQNQSFFNSKIGYFSILFLLLLVFVSTSKKRQTQKPPRLGNDEE
;
A
#
# COMPACT_ATOMS: atom_id res chain seq x y z
N MET A 1 -30.40 -92.56 2.69
CA MET A 1 -29.49 -92.75 1.55
C MET A 1 -28.23 -91.97 1.90
N GLU A 2 -27.31 -92.56 2.65
CA GLU A 2 -26.21 -93.42 2.15
C GLU A 2 -25.39 -92.66 1.10
N HIS A 3 -24.08 -92.40 1.23
CA HIS A 3 -23.01 -93.27 1.71
C HIS A 3 -21.76 -92.46 2.11
N CYS A 4 -21.06 -92.90 3.16
CA CYS A 4 -19.62 -92.73 3.30
C CYS A 4 -18.89 -93.67 2.32
N SER A 5 -17.72 -93.26 1.81
CA SER A 5 -16.67 -94.19 1.39
C SER A 5 -15.28 -93.57 1.47
N ASP A 6 -14.38 -94.35 2.06
CA ASP A 6 -12.97 -94.11 2.38
C ASP A 6 -12.03 -94.08 1.16
N THR A 7 -10.83 -93.52 1.33
CA THR A 7 -9.51 -94.20 1.27
C THR A 7 -8.34 -93.26 0.89
N VAL A 8 -7.12 -93.77 1.09
CA VAL A 8 -5.86 -93.09 1.43
C VAL A 8 -4.79 -93.22 0.33
N GLY A 9 -4.03 -92.12 0.08
CA GLY A 9 -2.62 -92.11 -0.37
C GLY A 9 -2.34 -92.01 -1.89
N PRO A 10 -1.15 -91.54 -2.35
CA PRO A 10 0.13 -91.40 -1.63
C PRO A 10 0.82 -90.01 -1.68
N LYS A 11 1.84 -89.88 -0.83
CA LYS A 11 2.78 -88.76 -0.63
C LYS A 11 3.58 -88.41 -1.90
N GLY A 12 3.85 -87.11 -2.12
CA GLY A 12 4.88 -86.70 -3.08
C GLY A 12 5.16 -85.19 -3.16
N ARG A 13 6.32 -84.80 -2.60
CA ARG A 13 7.11 -83.56 -2.80
C ARG A 13 6.58 -82.23 -2.25
N ASN A 14 7.20 -81.85 -1.12
CA ASN A 14 7.33 -80.47 -0.65
C ASN A 14 8.06 -79.61 -1.70
N ILE A 15 7.35 -78.68 -2.32
CA ILE A 15 7.96 -77.48 -2.90
C ILE A 15 7.89 -76.40 -1.83
N MET A 16 9.06 -76.11 -1.28
CA MET A 16 9.32 -75.04 -0.33
C MET A 16 9.08 -73.71 -1.05
N CYS A 17 7.87 -73.16 -0.94
CA CYS A 17 7.60 -71.80 -1.38
C CYS A 17 8.11 -70.85 -0.30
N CYS A 18 9.25 -70.21 -0.57
CA CYS A 18 9.84 -69.17 0.26
C CYS A 18 8.82 -68.05 0.53
N ARG A 19 8.38 -67.92 1.78
CA ARG A 19 7.85 -66.67 2.33
C ARG A 19 8.96 -65.61 2.29
N SER A 20 8.87 -64.68 1.35
CA SER A 20 9.54 -63.39 1.44
C SER A 20 8.63 -62.28 0.89
N SER A 21 7.40 -62.22 1.42
CA SER A 21 6.45 -61.15 1.13
C SER A 21 5.78 -60.70 2.42
N SER A 22 6.53 -60.14 3.37
CA SER A 22 5.85 -59.47 4.50
C SER A 22 6.58 -58.33 5.21
N LYS A 23 7.80 -57.93 4.84
CA LYS A 23 8.45 -56.79 5.51
C LYS A 23 8.27 -55.46 4.76
N ILE A 24 8.33 -55.46 3.43
CA ILE A 24 8.21 -54.23 2.64
C ILE A 24 6.76 -53.71 2.65
N SER A 25 5.76 -54.61 2.55
CA SER A 25 4.34 -54.24 2.59
C SER A 25 3.90 -53.68 3.96
N GLN A 26 4.42 -54.25 5.06
CA GLN A 26 4.13 -53.76 6.41
C GLN A 26 4.81 -52.40 6.71
N ILE A 27 6.03 -52.16 6.20
CA ILE A 27 6.72 -50.87 6.36
C ILE A 27 6.02 -49.76 5.57
N ILE A 28 5.52 -50.05 4.36
CA ILE A 28 4.78 -49.08 3.55
C ILE A 28 3.43 -48.73 4.21
N LEU A 29 2.71 -49.72 4.74
CA LEU A 29 1.44 -49.48 5.44
C LEU A 29 1.60 -48.68 6.75
N VAL A 30 2.67 -48.93 7.52
CA VAL A 30 2.97 -48.15 8.73
C VAL A 30 3.42 -46.73 8.39
N SER A 31 4.15 -46.53 7.29
CA SER A 31 4.58 -45.20 6.84
C SER A 31 3.40 -44.35 6.34
N ILE A 32 2.42 -44.97 5.66
CA ILE A 32 1.20 -44.30 5.21
C ILE A 32 0.30 -43.94 6.40
N PHE A 33 0.23 -44.81 7.41
CA PHE A 33 -0.52 -44.52 8.64
C PHE A 33 0.13 -43.39 9.41
N ILE A 34 1.46 -43.39 9.60
CA ILE A 34 2.17 -42.30 10.30
C ILE A 34 2.05 -40.98 9.50
N SER A 35 2.08 -40.99 8.16
CA SER A 35 1.85 -39.78 7.37
C SER A 35 0.43 -39.24 7.44
N SER A 36 -0.58 -40.09 7.67
CA SER A 36 -1.98 -39.66 7.77
C SER A 36 -2.40 -39.25 9.18
N VAL A 37 -1.68 -39.67 10.23
CA VAL A 37 -1.88 -39.14 11.59
C VAL A 37 -1.02 -37.90 11.89
N PHE A 38 0.05 -37.65 11.12
CA PHE A 38 0.95 -36.50 11.30
C PHE A 38 0.77 -35.34 10.31
N SER A 39 -0.25 -35.33 9.46
CA SER A 39 -0.72 -34.12 8.76
C SER A 39 -2.17 -34.30 8.27
N PRO A 40 -3.12 -33.41 8.64
CA PRO A 40 -2.94 -32.02 9.03
C PRO A 40 -3.35 -31.75 10.48
N ILE A 41 -2.38 -31.63 11.39
CA ILE A 41 -2.52 -30.72 12.55
C ILE A 41 -2.03 -29.31 12.17
N PHE A 42 -1.47 -29.15 10.96
CA PHE A 42 -0.98 -27.89 10.43
C PHE A 42 -1.92 -27.32 9.35
N SER A 43 -3.22 -27.26 9.61
CA SER A 43 -4.16 -26.44 8.82
C SER A 43 -5.37 -26.00 9.64
N ALA A 44 -5.26 -25.96 10.96
CA ALA A 44 -6.02 -24.99 11.75
C ALA A 44 -5.08 -23.81 11.95
N GLN A 45 -4.80 -23.08 10.86
CA GLN A 45 -4.57 -21.65 11.05
C GLN A 45 -5.92 -21.14 11.52
N ASP A 46 -5.95 -20.70 12.77
CA ASP A 46 -6.92 -19.70 13.18
C ASP A 46 -6.97 -18.69 12.03
N GLU A 47 -8.11 -18.57 11.34
CA GLU A 47 -8.48 -17.30 10.70
C GLU A 47 -8.77 -16.32 11.85
N SER A 48 -7.79 -16.10 12.72
CA SER A 48 -7.71 -14.85 13.44
C SER A 48 -7.39 -13.87 12.34
N ASP A 49 -8.38 -13.09 11.91
CA ASP A 49 -8.14 -11.88 11.14
C ASP A 49 -6.92 -11.20 11.76
N ASN A 50 -5.78 -11.27 11.07
CA ASN A 50 -4.53 -10.72 11.54
C ASN A 50 -4.62 -9.22 11.28
N PHE A 51 -5.52 -8.56 12.00
CA PHE A 51 -5.61 -7.12 12.01
C PHE A 51 -4.31 -6.61 12.59
N SER A 52 -3.44 -6.12 11.71
CA SER A 52 -2.26 -5.41 12.14
C SER A 52 -2.71 -4.20 12.92
N GLU A 53 -2.22 -4.08 14.15
CA GLU A 53 -2.38 -2.88 14.97
C GLU A 53 -1.86 -1.67 14.18
N VAL A 54 -2.59 -0.55 14.21
CA VAL A 54 -2.14 0.71 13.58
C VAL A 54 -0.92 1.18 14.34
N LYS A 55 0.24 1.19 13.69
CA LYS A 55 1.50 1.57 14.32
C LYS A 55 1.59 3.09 14.44
N GLU A 56 1.89 3.56 15.65
CA GLU A 56 2.22 4.96 15.86
C GLU A 56 3.68 5.23 15.45
N VAL A 57 3.87 6.28 14.66
CA VAL A 57 5.16 6.73 14.14
C VAL A 57 5.45 8.10 14.74
N SER A 58 6.67 8.31 15.21
CA SER A 58 7.12 9.60 15.73
C SER A 58 7.43 10.58 14.61
N PHE A 59 7.42 11.86 14.92
CA PHE A 59 7.84 12.93 14.02
C PHE A 59 8.86 13.83 14.72
N ASP A 60 9.63 14.56 13.92
CA ASP A 60 10.48 15.66 14.38
C ASP A 60 10.03 16.98 13.74
N ILE A 61 9.95 18.06 14.52
CA ILE A 61 9.69 19.40 13.98
C ILE A 61 10.97 19.94 13.36
N ILE A 62 10.89 20.30 12.07
CA ILE A 62 12.00 20.84 11.29
C ILE A 62 11.94 22.36 11.24
N SER A 63 10.75 22.92 11.03
CA SER A 63 10.53 24.37 10.90
C SER A 63 9.15 24.76 11.41
N ILE A 64 9.04 26.00 11.89
CA ILE A 64 7.79 26.63 12.30
C ILE A 64 7.75 28.01 11.63
N ILE A 65 6.69 28.29 10.90
CA ILE A 65 6.46 29.60 10.27
C ILE A 65 5.07 30.11 10.66
N PRO A 66 4.84 31.44 10.67
CA PRO A 66 3.52 31.99 10.97
C PRO A 66 2.43 31.51 10.01
N HIS A 67 1.22 31.37 10.52
CA HIS A 67 -0.01 31.12 9.77
C HIS A 67 -1.06 32.19 10.10
N ASP A 68 -1.93 32.52 9.14
CA ASP A 68 -3.04 33.45 9.38
C ASP A 68 -4.04 32.83 10.34
N THR A 69 -4.14 33.36 11.56
CA THR A 69 -5.07 32.87 12.57
C THR A 69 -6.55 33.01 12.20
N ASN A 70 -6.88 33.75 11.12
CA ASN A 70 -8.24 33.83 10.59
C ASN A 70 -8.53 32.75 9.53
N ALA A 71 -7.53 31.99 9.08
CA ALA A 71 -7.69 30.95 8.07
C ALA A 71 -8.33 29.70 8.68
N PHE A 72 -9.56 29.40 8.26
CA PHE A 72 -10.20 28.12 8.55
C PHE A 72 -9.75 27.09 7.50
N THR A 73 -8.51 26.61 7.59
CA THR A 73 -7.85 25.73 6.60
C THR A 73 -8.69 24.49 6.30
N GLN A 74 -8.95 24.24 5.01
CA GLN A 74 -9.69 23.08 4.52
C GLN A 74 -8.95 22.27 3.44
N GLY A 75 -7.91 22.83 2.84
CA GLY A 75 -7.01 22.12 1.94
C GLY A 75 -5.68 22.83 1.87
N LEU A 76 -4.59 22.07 1.83
CA LEU A 76 -3.24 22.60 1.72
C LEU A 76 -2.48 21.82 0.65
N GLU A 77 -1.70 22.51 -0.16
CA GLU A 77 -0.89 21.87 -1.21
C GLU A 77 0.38 22.70 -1.42
N ILE A 78 1.49 22.07 -1.80
CA ILE A 78 2.71 22.78 -2.16
C ILE A 78 2.95 22.68 -3.66
N TYR A 79 3.20 23.82 -4.28
CA TYR A 79 3.67 23.86 -5.67
C TYR A 79 4.65 25.01 -5.88
N ASP A 80 5.78 24.69 -6.51
CA ASP A 80 6.84 25.64 -6.87
C ASP A 80 7.29 26.55 -5.72
N GLY A 81 7.46 25.97 -4.52
CA GLY A 81 7.93 26.68 -3.33
C GLY A 81 6.90 27.63 -2.70
N LYS A 82 5.61 27.44 -3.01
CA LYS A 82 4.50 28.18 -2.41
C LYS A 82 3.49 27.23 -1.79
N PHE A 83 2.82 27.68 -0.74
CA PHE A 83 1.59 27.03 -0.29
C PHE A 83 0.42 27.53 -1.13
N TYR A 84 -0.45 26.59 -1.44
CA TYR A 84 -1.78 26.84 -1.96
C TYR A 84 -2.76 26.36 -0.90
N GLU A 85 -3.61 27.26 -0.44
CA GLU A 85 -4.49 26.98 0.69
C GLU A 85 -5.94 27.29 0.33
N SER A 86 -6.83 26.37 0.68
CA SER A 86 -8.26 26.60 0.72
C SER A 86 -8.70 26.88 2.15
N THR A 87 -9.57 27.87 2.30
CA THR A 87 -10.19 28.22 3.58
C THR A 87 -11.70 28.14 3.48
N GLY A 88 -12.32 27.69 4.57
CA GLY A 88 -13.77 27.56 4.71
C GLY A 88 -14.44 28.76 5.37
N LEU A 89 -15.67 28.53 5.84
CA LEU A 89 -16.65 29.49 6.39
C LEU A 89 -17.41 30.28 5.32
N TYR A 90 -18.74 30.26 5.40
CA TYR A 90 -19.61 31.02 4.50
C TYR A 90 -19.33 32.52 4.61
N GLY A 91 -19.09 33.18 3.48
CA GLY A 91 -18.74 34.60 3.41
C GLY A 91 -17.26 34.92 3.65
N GLU A 92 -16.46 33.93 4.07
CA GLU A 92 -15.02 34.10 4.34
C GLU A 92 -14.13 33.13 3.54
N SER A 93 -14.75 32.15 2.88
CA SER A 93 -14.05 31.13 2.10
C SER A 93 -13.22 31.73 0.97
N SER A 94 -12.02 31.21 0.79
CA SER A 94 -11.08 31.69 -0.24
C SER A 94 -10.10 30.61 -0.68
N VAL A 95 -9.53 30.78 -1.87
CA VAL A 95 -8.28 30.12 -2.29
C VAL A 95 -7.14 31.13 -2.21
N ARG A 96 -5.97 30.69 -1.74
CA ARG A 96 -4.83 31.55 -1.40
C ARG A 96 -3.53 30.98 -1.97
N ILE A 97 -2.61 31.88 -2.31
CA ILE A 97 -1.18 31.60 -2.49
C ILE A 97 -0.47 32.23 -1.31
N VAL A 98 0.30 31.43 -0.57
CA VAL A 98 0.99 31.86 0.66
C VAL A 98 2.49 31.60 0.52
N ASN A 99 3.27 32.58 0.95
CA ASN A 99 4.73 32.51 0.92
C ASN A 99 5.25 31.51 1.98
N MET A 100 5.88 30.42 1.54
CA MET A 100 6.32 29.35 2.45
C MET A 100 7.39 29.77 3.46
N SER A 101 8.10 30.88 3.25
CA SER A 101 9.14 31.34 4.17
C SER A 101 8.63 32.29 5.25
N THR A 102 7.46 32.90 5.05
CA THR A 102 6.97 33.99 5.90
C THR A 102 5.55 33.80 6.41
N GLY A 103 4.74 32.95 5.76
CA GLY A 103 3.31 32.82 6.04
C GLY A 103 2.46 33.95 5.48
N GLU A 104 3.04 34.89 4.73
CA GLU A 104 2.30 36.01 4.15
C GLU A 104 1.45 35.55 2.95
N VAL A 105 0.16 35.91 2.96
CA VAL A 105 -0.73 35.70 1.81
C VAL A 105 -0.31 36.62 0.67
N GLU A 106 0.22 36.04 -0.41
CA GLU A 106 0.68 36.78 -1.59
C GLU A 106 -0.48 37.11 -2.54
N LEU A 107 -1.45 36.19 -2.65
CA LEU A 107 -2.62 36.34 -3.51
C LEU A 107 -3.81 35.58 -2.93
N GLN A 108 -5.02 36.12 -3.10
CA GLN A 108 -6.25 35.51 -2.59
C GLN A 108 -7.40 35.77 -3.56
N TRP A 109 -8.23 34.74 -3.76
CA TRP A 109 -9.52 34.84 -4.43
C TRP A 109 -10.63 34.42 -3.47
N ASN A 110 -11.58 35.31 -3.20
CA ASN A 110 -12.71 35.05 -2.33
C ASN A 110 -13.83 34.35 -3.09
N LEU A 111 -14.40 33.31 -2.49
CA LEU A 111 -15.59 32.66 -3.00
C LEU A 111 -16.82 33.55 -2.73
N SER A 112 -17.89 33.31 -3.50
CA SER A 112 -19.21 33.88 -3.19
C SER A 112 -19.66 33.46 -1.79
N GLU A 113 -20.42 34.33 -1.10
CA GLU A 113 -20.87 34.10 0.29
C GLU A 113 -21.72 32.82 0.45
N GLU A 114 -22.28 32.32 -0.65
CA GLU A 114 -23.09 31.10 -0.70
C GLU A 114 -22.27 29.79 -0.68
N HIS A 115 -20.95 29.87 -0.85
CA HIS A 115 -20.08 28.71 -0.89
C HIS A 115 -19.20 28.62 0.36
N PHE A 116 -19.08 27.40 0.88
CA PHE A 116 -18.10 27.05 1.90
C PHE A 116 -16.98 26.28 1.21
N GLY A 117 -15.78 26.84 1.14
CA GLY A 117 -14.61 26.22 0.52
C GLY A 117 -14.08 25.03 1.33
N GLU A 118 -13.71 23.96 0.64
CA GLU A 118 -13.21 22.71 1.25
C GLU A 118 -11.87 22.31 0.60
N GLY A 119 -11.58 21.02 0.45
CA GLY A 119 -10.30 20.48 0.00
C GLY A 119 -9.80 21.05 -1.32
N LEU A 120 -8.49 21.14 -1.45
CA LEU A 120 -7.80 21.73 -2.59
C LEU A 120 -6.61 20.86 -2.99
N THR A 121 -6.38 20.73 -4.29
CA THR A 121 -5.15 20.12 -4.82
C THR A 121 -4.72 20.81 -6.10
N ILE A 122 -3.48 20.59 -6.50
CA ILE A 122 -2.96 21.02 -7.80
C ILE A 122 -2.83 19.84 -8.73
N HIS A 123 -3.48 19.96 -9.89
CA HIS A 123 -3.48 18.92 -10.89
C HIS A 123 -2.74 19.35 -12.15
N CYS A 124 -1.70 18.59 -12.50
CA CYS A 124 -0.87 18.82 -13.69
C CYS A 124 -1.11 17.76 -14.76
N TYR A 125 -1.47 18.20 -15.96
CA TYR A 125 -1.77 17.35 -17.10
C TYR A 125 -1.20 17.91 -18.41
N GLN A 126 -1.11 17.06 -19.43
CA GLN A 126 -0.65 17.45 -20.76
C GLN A 126 -1.80 17.99 -21.59
N LYS A 127 -1.65 19.21 -22.11
CA LYS A 127 -2.61 19.82 -23.01
C LYS A 127 -2.02 19.87 -24.42
N ASN A 128 -2.71 19.23 -25.37
CA ASN A 128 -2.38 19.36 -26.78
C ASN A 128 -2.92 20.69 -27.30
N GLU A 129 -2.03 21.64 -27.58
CA GLU A 129 -2.41 22.86 -28.26
C GLU A 129 -2.47 22.60 -29.77
N SER A 130 -3.63 22.84 -30.37
CA SER A 130 -3.94 22.55 -31.78
C SER A 130 -3.02 23.26 -32.79
N ASN A 131 -2.18 24.21 -32.35
CA ASN A 131 -1.31 25.01 -33.19
C ASN A 131 0.19 24.77 -32.94
N PHE A 132 0.58 23.85 -32.05
CA PHE A 132 1.99 23.55 -31.77
C PHE A 132 2.24 22.03 -31.74
N ASN A 133 3.30 21.58 -32.40
CA ASN A 133 3.77 20.18 -32.35
C ASN A 133 4.44 19.82 -31.00
N ALA A 134 4.02 20.46 -29.90
CA ALA A 134 4.55 20.24 -28.56
C ALA A 134 3.40 20.14 -27.55
N SER A 135 3.46 19.11 -26.71
CA SER A 135 2.58 18.98 -25.54
C SER A 135 3.07 19.93 -24.45
N LYS A 136 2.17 20.73 -23.89
CA LYS A 136 2.48 21.66 -22.80
C LYS A 136 1.88 21.12 -21.50
N SER A 137 2.73 20.93 -20.49
CA SER A 137 2.28 20.69 -19.12
C SER A 137 1.49 21.90 -18.65
N THR A 138 0.24 21.66 -18.25
CA THR A 138 -0.65 22.66 -17.66
C THR A 138 -0.97 22.19 -16.25
N CYS A 139 -0.87 23.09 -15.28
CA CYS A 139 -1.22 22.83 -13.89
C CYS A 139 -2.32 23.82 -13.48
N GLU A 140 -3.37 23.32 -12.87
CA GLU A 140 -4.54 24.09 -12.43
C GLU A 140 -4.88 23.71 -10.99
N ILE A 141 -5.49 24.64 -10.25
CA ILE A 141 -5.93 24.40 -8.86
C ILE A 141 -7.36 23.90 -8.91
N TYR A 142 -7.66 22.84 -8.18
CA TYR A 142 -9.01 22.33 -7.98
C TYR A 142 -9.40 22.54 -6.53
N GLN A 143 -10.59 23.06 -6.28
CA GLN A 143 -11.12 23.29 -4.94
C GLN A 143 -12.56 22.76 -4.86
N LEU A 144 -12.86 22.01 -3.80
CA LEU A 144 -14.22 21.56 -3.49
C LEU A 144 -14.98 22.60 -2.68
N THR A 145 -16.28 22.40 -2.60
CA THR A 145 -17.15 23.05 -1.61
C THR A 145 -17.76 22.01 -0.68
N TRP A 146 -18.33 22.45 0.45
CA TRP A 146 -18.86 21.52 1.44
C TRP A 146 -20.11 20.79 0.96
N LYS A 147 -21.20 21.50 0.75
CA LYS A 147 -22.55 20.91 0.51
C LYS A 147 -23.11 21.27 -0.85
N GLU A 148 -22.46 22.19 -1.55
CA GLU A 148 -22.99 22.83 -2.73
C GLU A 148 -22.84 21.94 -3.98
N GLN A 149 -22.13 20.80 -3.87
CA GLN A 149 -21.94 19.82 -4.96
C GLN A 149 -21.33 20.46 -6.23
N ILE A 150 -20.54 21.49 -6.01
CA ILE A 150 -19.83 22.27 -7.02
C ILE A 150 -18.37 22.44 -6.59
N GLY A 151 -17.45 22.34 -7.53
CA GLY A 151 -16.05 22.64 -7.32
C GLY A 151 -15.58 23.65 -8.36
N PHE A 152 -14.48 24.32 -8.04
CA PHE A 152 -13.91 25.38 -8.84
C PHE A 152 -12.51 25.01 -9.32
N ILE A 153 -12.21 25.39 -10.56
CA ILE A 153 -10.89 25.26 -11.17
C ILE A 153 -10.33 26.66 -11.36
N TYR A 154 -9.12 26.91 -10.86
CA TYR A 154 -8.48 28.22 -10.94
C TYR A 154 -7.17 28.19 -11.70
N ASN A 155 -6.82 29.34 -12.27
CA ASN A 155 -5.50 29.57 -12.80
C ASN A 155 -4.47 29.54 -11.67
N LEU A 156 -3.42 28.73 -11.84
CA LEU A 156 -2.41 28.51 -10.81
C LEU A 156 -1.62 29.75 -10.39
N SER A 157 -1.45 30.73 -11.28
CA SER A 157 -0.65 31.93 -11.01
C SER A 157 -1.50 33.14 -10.62
N THR A 158 -2.74 33.24 -11.11
CA THR A 158 -3.60 34.41 -10.90
C THR A 158 -4.78 34.16 -9.96
N LEU A 159 -5.05 32.90 -9.60
CA LEU A 159 -6.26 32.47 -8.90
C LEU A 159 -7.58 32.86 -9.58
N GLU A 160 -7.53 33.31 -10.85
CA GLU A 160 -8.75 33.61 -11.59
C GLU A 160 -9.52 32.31 -11.85
N PRO A 161 -10.84 32.27 -11.58
CA PRO A 161 -11.66 31.11 -11.88
C PRO A 161 -11.65 30.83 -13.39
N LEU A 162 -11.40 29.59 -13.73
CA LEU A 162 -11.40 29.10 -15.10
C LEU A 162 -12.72 28.43 -15.44
N LYS A 163 -13.17 27.52 -14.56
CA LYS A 163 -14.35 26.67 -14.76
C LYS A 163 -14.87 26.15 -13.44
N ASP A 164 -16.12 25.71 -13.47
CA ASP A 164 -16.75 24.98 -12.37
C ASP A 164 -16.95 23.51 -12.81
N PHE A 165 -17.03 22.61 -11.84
CA PHE A 165 -17.40 21.21 -12.04
C PHE A 165 -18.39 20.76 -10.96
N THR A 166 -19.12 19.68 -11.21
CA THR A 166 -20.10 19.13 -10.26
C THR A 166 -19.71 17.72 -9.84
N TYR A 167 -19.96 17.39 -8.58
CA TYR A 167 -19.79 16.06 -8.00
C TYR A 167 -20.98 15.75 -7.09
N ALA A 168 -21.17 14.48 -6.74
CA ALA A 168 -22.25 14.05 -5.85
C ALA A 168 -21.78 13.97 -4.39
N GLY A 169 -22.66 14.33 -3.46
CA GLY A 169 -22.36 14.26 -2.01
C GLY A 169 -21.69 15.52 -1.45
N GLU A 170 -21.16 15.40 -0.23
CA GLU A 170 -20.32 16.46 0.35
C GLU A 170 -18.90 16.37 -0.20
N GLY A 171 -18.15 17.48 -0.18
CA GLY A 171 -16.72 17.50 -0.48
C GLY A 171 -15.95 17.96 0.76
N TRP A 172 -14.98 17.17 1.22
CA TRP A 172 -14.14 17.50 2.37
C TRP A 172 -12.69 17.61 1.92
N GLY A 173 -11.89 16.55 1.91
CA GLY A 173 -10.52 16.57 1.38
C GLY A 173 -10.43 16.22 -0.11
N LEU A 174 -9.38 16.69 -0.78
CA LEU A 174 -9.12 16.47 -2.19
C LEU A 174 -7.62 16.33 -2.41
N CYS A 175 -7.16 15.26 -3.07
CA CYS A 175 -5.78 15.16 -3.53
C CYS A 175 -5.67 14.57 -4.93
N SER A 176 -4.67 15.03 -5.71
CA SER A 176 -4.42 14.53 -7.06
C SER A 176 -3.55 13.27 -7.05
N SER A 177 -4.13 12.15 -7.47
CA SER A 177 -3.41 10.88 -7.56
C SER A 177 -2.58 10.80 -8.83
N LYS A 178 -1.28 10.57 -8.66
CA LYS A 178 -0.33 10.24 -9.72
C LYS A 178 -0.10 8.73 -9.77
N SER A 179 -1.15 7.94 -9.97
CA SER A 179 -0.99 6.47 -9.99
C SER A 179 -0.12 6.02 -11.18
N SER A 180 1.16 5.79 -10.93
CA SER A 180 2.14 5.27 -11.90
C SER A 180 1.97 3.76 -12.17
N ASN A 181 1.20 3.07 -11.33
CA ASN A 181 1.10 1.61 -11.33
C ASN A 181 -0.20 1.07 -11.96
N MET A 182 -1.13 1.95 -12.34
CA MET A 182 -2.21 1.57 -13.25
C MET A 182 -1.69 1.68 -14.68
N ALA A 183 -1.52 0.54 -15.34
CA ALA A 183 -1.18 0.46 -16.75
C ALA A 183 -2.27 1.19 -17.59
N GLY A 184 -2.01 2.47 -17.89
CA GLY A 184 -2.89 3.36 -18.62
C GLY A 184 -3.25 4.61 -17.82
N SER A 185 -2.57 5.73 -18.13
CA SER A 185 -3.00 7.15 -18.17
C SER A 185 -4.10 7.73 -17.25
N ASN A 186 -4.64 7.04 -16.25
CA ASN A 186 -5.73 7.57 -15.44
C ASN A 186 -5.14 8.35 -14.27
N GLN A 187 -4.81 9.61 -14.55
CA GLN A 187 -4.73 10.62 -13.51
C GLN A 187 -6.14 10.90 -12.99
N GLY A 188 -6.27 11.07 -11.68
CA GLY A 188 -7.55 11.28 -11.02
C GLY A 188 -7.39 11.92 -9.65
N PHE A 189 -8.48 11.88 -8.89
CA PHE A 189 -8.61 12.58 -7.62
C PHE A 189 -9.19 11.64 -6.58
N TRP A 190 -8.59 11.63 -5.39
CA TRP A 190 -9.26 11.10 -4.21
C TRP A 190 -10.01 12.22 -3.51
N ILE A 191 -11.25 11.94 -3.15
CA ILE A 191 -12.13 12.84 -2.39
C ILE A 191 -12.58 12.12 -1.13
N SER A 192 -12.49 12.81 0.01
CA SER A 192 -13.17 12.43 1.24
C SER A 192 -14.41 13.30 1.42
N ASP A 193 -15.40 12.79 2.16
CA ASP A 193 -16.68 13.47 2.43
C ASP A 193 -17.09 13.34 3.91
N GLY A 194 -16.13 13.01 4.78
CA GLY A 194 -16.37 12.73 6.19
C GLY A 194 -17.01 11.36 6.49
N SER A 195 -17.34 10.56 5.47
CA SER A 195 -17.84 9.18 5.66
C SER A 195 -16.70 8.20 6.00
N THR A 196 -17.00 6.90 5.96
CA THR A 196 -16.00 5.82 6.08
C THR A 196 -15.30 5.51 4.76
N TYR A 197 -15.59 6.26 3.69
CA TYR A 197 -15.09 5.98 2.34
C TYR A 197 -14.22 7.12 1.81
N LEU A 198 -13.25 6.76 0.96
CA LEU A 198 -12.65 7.65 -0.02
C LEU A 198 -13.19 7.31 -1.41
N GLN A 199 -13.46 8.32 -2.22
CA GLN A 199 -13.99 8.16 -3.57
C GLN A 199 -12.95 8.61 -4.59
N TYR A 200 -12.70 7.78 -5.61
CA TYR A 200 -11.81 8.12 -6.71
C TYR A 200 -12.61 8.64 -7.91
N PHE A 201 -12.18 9.77 -8.45
CA PHE A 201 -12.77 10.39 -9.64
C PHE A 201 -11.73 10.49 -10.75
N ASP A 202 -12.09 10.03 -11.95
CA ASP A 202 -11.26 10.22 -13.13
C ASP A 202 -11.31 11.68 -13.58
N THR A 203 -10.16 12.22 -14.03
CA THR A 203 -10.05 13.59 -14.57
C THR A 203 -11.03 13.90 -15.71
N SER A 204 -11.50 12.87 -16.43
CA SER A 204 -12.45 13.01 -17.52
C SER A 204 -13.91 13.16 -17.07
N ASN A 205 -14.24 12.78 -15.82
CA ASN A 205 -15.61 12.74 -15.34
C ASN A 205 -15.70 12.84 -13.80
N PHE A 206 -16.04 14.03 -13.30
CA PHE A 206 -16.31 14.27 -11.89
C PHE A 206 -17.74 13.93 -11.44
N SER A 207 -18.64 13.55 -12.36
CA SER A 207 -20.04 13.33 -12.01
C SER A 207 -20.30 12.01 -11.30
N ASN A 208 -19.40 11.04 -11.42
CA ASN A 208 -19.51 9.76 -10.71
C ASN A 208 -18.11 9.26 -10.35
N SER A 209 -17.95 8.77 -9.12
CA SER A 209 -16.73 8.09 -8.70
C SER A 209 -16.53 6.81 -9.50
N SER A 210 -15.32 6.56 -9.99
CA SER A 210 -14.98 5.27 -10.63
C SER A 210 -14.57 4.20 -9.63
N GLN A 211 -14.19 4.58 -8.41
CA GLN A 211 -13.94 3.66 -7.30
C GLN A 211 -14.41 4.27 -5.97
N ILE A 212 -14.90 3.42 -5.07
CA ILE A 212 -15.21 3.74 -3.67
C ILE A 212 -14.37 2.79 -2.82
N LEU A 213 -13.59 3.35 -1.89
CA LEU A 213 -12.65 2.63 -1.03
C LEU A 213 -13.08 2.80 0.43
N GLU A 214 -13.44 1.71 1.11
CA GLU A 214 -13.75 1.73 2.54
C GLU A 214 -12.45 1.78 3.35
N ILE A 215 -12.36 2.71 4.29
CA ILE A 215 -11.15 2.88 5.09
C ILE A 215 -11.28 2.15 6.42
N ILE A 216 -10.34 1.24 6.67
CA ILE A 216 -10.31 0.38 7.84
C ILE A 216 -9.12 0.78 8.71
N ALA A 217 -9.40 1.20 9.94
CA ALA A 217 -8.40 1.47 10.95
C ALA A 217 -8.77 0.74 12.25
N PHE A 218 -7.76 0.27 12.98
CA PHE A 218 -7.97 -0.45 14.24
C PHE A 218 -8.95 -1.64 14.12
N GLY A 219 -8.96 -2.29 12.95
CA GLY A 219 -9.81 -3.46 12.65
C GLY A 219 -11.27 -3.15 12.31
N SER A 220 -11.64 -1.88 12.10
CA SER A 220 -13.01 -1.51 11.72
C SER A 220 -13.09 -0.31 10.78
N PRO A 221 -14.17 -0.16 10.00
CA PRO A 221 -14.43 1.08 9.28
C PRO A 221 -14.56 2.25 10.25
N ILE A 222 -13.83 3.34 10.01
CA ILE A 222 -13.93 4.58 10.79
C ILE A 222 -14.23 5.77 9.88
N ASP A 223 -14.91 6.77 10.44
CA ASP A 223 -15.45 7.93 9.74
C ASP A 223 -14.61 9.21 9.96
N LYS A 224 -15.09 10.32 9.40
CA LYS A 224 -14.56 11.69 9.53
C LYS A 224 -13.23 11.93 8.83
N TRP A 225 -12.95 11.20 7.76
CA TRP A 225 -11.83 11.52 6.87
C TRP A 225 -12.01 12.92 6.29
N ASN A 226 -11.00 13.75 6.49
CA ASN A 226 -11.03 15.15 6.12
C ASN A 226 -9.94 15.42 5.08
N GLU A 227 -9.14 16.46 5.25
CA GLU A 227 -8.09 16.85 4.31
C GLU A 227 -7.17 15.66 3.95
N LEU A 228 -6.77 15.61 2.68
CA LEU A 228 -6.05 14.51 2.07
C LEU A 228 -4.78 15.04 1.40
N GLU A 229 -3.71 14.25 1.47
CA GLU A 229 -2.52 14.46 0.66
C GLU A 229 -2.08 13.17 -0.04
N CYS A 230 -1.98 13.21 -1.36
CA CYS A 230 -1.68 12.04 -2.18
C CYS A 230 -0.16 11.85 -2.28
N LEU A 231 0.34 10.68 -1.88
CA LEU A 231 1.76 10.38 -1.96
C LEU A 231 2.11 9.65 -3.27
N ASP A 232 3.40 9.48 -3.53
CA ASP A 232 3.86 8.58 -4.57
C ASP A 232 3.49 7.12 -4.22
N GLY A 233 2.94 6.39 -5.20
CA GLY A 233 2.47 5.03 -5.01
C GLY A 233 1.02 4.94 -4.50
N PRO A 234 0.63 3.83 -3.86
CA PRO A 234 -0.75 3.58 -3.45
C PRO A 234 -1.02 4.14 -2.04
N TYR A 235 -0.68 5.40 -1.78
CA TYR A 235 -0.78 5.98 -0.43
C TYR A 235 -1.43 7.36 -0.43
N VAL A 236 -2.26 7.59 0.58
CA VAL A 236 -2.85 8.88 0.91
C VAL A 236 -2.64 9.13 2.40
N LEU A 237 -2.20 10.34 2.75
CA LEU A 237 -2.31 10.84 4.11
C LEU A 237 -3.67 11.49 4.28
N ALA A 238 -4.28 11.28 5.45
CA ALA A 238 -5.56 11.91 5.76
C ALA A 238 -5.57 12.47 7.19
N ASN A 239 -6.11 13.67 7.33
CA ASN A 239 -6.64 14.14 8.60
C ASN A 239 -7.93 13.39 8.93
N ARG A 240 -8.22 13.25 10.22
CA ARG A 240 -9.52 12.81 10.70
C ARG A 240 -10.10 13.89 11.62
N TRP A 241 -11.31 14.35 11.33
CA TRP A 241 -11.88 15.52 12.00
C TRP A 241 -12.06 15.30 13.52
N TYR A 242 -11.50 16.20 14.33
CA TYR A 242 -11.36 16.12 15.80
C TYR A 242 -10.37 15.08 16.34
N ASP A 243 -9.49 14.58 15.49
CA ASP A 243 -8.35 13.77 15.87
C ASP A 243 -7.08 14.55 15.50
N ASP A 244 -6.16 14.73 16.45
CA ASP A 244 -4.90 15.43 16.21
C ASP A 244 -3.87 14.49 15.55
N SER A 245 -4.32 13.54 14.74
CA SER A 245 -3.47 12.55 14.07
C SER A 245 -3.52 12.66 12.55
N LEU A 246 -2.40 12.31 11.91
CA LEU A 246 -2.35 11.96 10.49
C LEU A 246 -2.37 10.45 10.30
N TYR A 247 -3.16 9.99 9.34
CA TYR A 247 -3.33 8.58 9.04
C TYR A 247 -2.74 8.24 7.67
N HIS A 248 -1.90 7.20 7.62
CA HIS A 248 -1.29 6.70 6.39
C HIS A 248 -2.14 5.54 5.82
N ILE A 249 -2.92 5.85 4.79
CA ILE A 249 -3.91 4.97 4.17
C ILE A 249 -3.29 4.32 2.92
N ASN A 250 -3.32 2.99 2.83
CA ASN A 250 -3.01 2.28 1.60
C ASN A 250 -4.24 2.28 0.68
N THR A 251 -4.14 2.86 -0.52
CA THR A 251 -5.27 3.01 -1.45
C THR A 251 -5.65 1.72 -2.20
N ASN A 252 -4.83 0.67 -2.13
CA ASN A 252 -5.18 -0.62 -2.73
C ASN A 252 -6.14 -1.42 -1.83
N SER A 253 -5.99 -1.32 -0.50
CA SER A 253 -6.80 -2.08 0.47
C SER A 253 -7.75 -1.23 1.31
N GLY A 254 -7.47 0.07 1.47
CA GLY A 254 -8.17 0.94 2.42
C GLY A 254 -7.67 0.80 3.86
N ASN A 255 -6.66 -0.04 4.10
CA ASN A 255 -6.11 -0.24 5.44
C ASN A 255 -5.25 0.95 5.86
N VAL A 256 -5.45 1.38 7.10
CA VAL A 256 -4.54 2.26 7.84
C VAL A 256 -3.54 1.39 8.57
N CYS A 257 -2.27 1.50 8.21
CA CYS A 257 -1.21 0.73 8.87
C CYS A 257 -0.39 1.57 9.84
N GLN A 258 -0.33 2.88 9.63
CA GLN A 258 0.46 3.79 10.45
C GLN A 258 -0.31 5.09 10.72
N LYS A 259 -0.06 5.70 11.87
CA LYS A 259 -0.52 7.04 12.21
C LYS A 259 0.59 7.85 12.89
N VAL A 260 0.44 9.16 12.91
CA VAL A 260 1.29 10.10 13.65
C VAL A 260 0.39 10.97 14.50
N ASP A 261 0.66 11.08 15.80
CA ASP A 261 -0.12 11.86 16.76
C ASP A 261 0.56 13.22 17.03
N PHE A 262 -0.15 14.31 16.79
CA PHE A 262 0.30 15.71 16.97
C PHE A 262 -0.36 16.41 18.15
N SER A 263 -1.03 15.68 19.05
CA SER A 263 -1.71 16.26 20.22
C SER A 263 -0.76 17.04 21.14
N GLU A 264 0.47 16.56 21.34
CA GLU A 264 1.50 17.28 22.11
C GLU A 264 1.92 18.57 21.42
N LEU A 265 2.16 18.53 20.10
CA LEU A 265 2.49 19.71 19.29
C LEU A 265 1.39 20.77 19.40
N ARG A 266 0.13 20.37 19.21
CA ARG A 266 -1.00 21.29 19.32
C ARG A 266 -1.08 21.93 20.70
N THR A 267 -0.94 21.13 21.76
CA THR A 267 -1.02 21.61 23.15
C THR A 267 0.12 22.57 23.49
N GLU A 268 1.32 22.35 22.93
CA GLU A 268 2.50 23.18 23.21
C GLU A 268 2.49 24.51 22.45
N PHE A 269 2.08 24.49 21.18
CA PHE A 269 2.31 25.63 20.27
C PHE A 269 1.04 26.37 19.85
N GLU A 270 -0.16 25.78 20.00
CA GLU A 270 -1.41 26.39 19.57
C GLU A 270 -2.28 26.88 20.73
N LEU A 271 -3.14 27.84 20.44
CA LEU A 271 -4.06 28.39 21.42
C LEU A 271 -5.21 27.41 21.66
N GLU A 272 -5.72 27.39 22.90
CA GLU A 272 -6.97 26.67 23.23
C GLU A 272 -8.18 27.12 22.38
N SER A 273 -8.14 28.35 21.87
CA SER A 273 -9.17 28.89 20.97
C SER A 273 -8.98 28.47 19.50
N SER A 274 -7.84 27.92 19.14
CA SER A 274 -7.58 27.41 17.79
C SER A 274 -8.45 26.17 17.53
N GLY A 275 -8.78 25.98 16.26
CA GLY A 275 -9.52 24.82 15.80
C GLY A 275 -8.67 23.55 15.80
N VAL A 276 -9.13 22.57 15.03
CA VAL A 276 -8.53 21.23 14.95
C VAL A 276 -7.42 21.17 13.91
N LEU A 277 -6.52 20.19 14.04
CA LEU A 277 -5.57 19.81 12.99
C LEU A 277 -6.31 19.57 11.67
N ASN A 278 -5.88 20.24 10.60
CA ASN A 278 -6.41 20.08 9.25
C ASN A 278 -5.51 20.81 8.23
N GLY A 279 -5.05 20.11 7.20
CA GLY A 279 -4.13 20.64 6.18
C GLY A 279 -2.80 19.89 6.20
N ILE A 280 -2.46 19.25 5.09
CA ILE A 280 -1.27 18.43 4.90
C ILE A 280 -0.71 18.74 3.51
N ALA A 281 0.59 19.01 3.41
CA ALA A 281 1.24 19.12 2.12
C ALA A 281 2.60 18.44 2.12
N LEU A 282 2.87 17.63 1.11
CA LEU A 282 4.14 16.95 0.91
C LEU A 282 5.20 17.98 0.50
N SER A 283 6.28 18.06 1.28
CA SER A 283 7.42 18.88 0.86
C SER A 283 8.05 18.27 -0.40
N PRO A 284 8.27 19.07 -1.47
CA PRO A 284 8.97 18.59 -2.64
C PRO A 284 10.37 18.11 -2.27
N ARG A 285 10.70 16.87 -2.60
CA ARG A 285 12.05 16.34 -2.40
C ARG A 285 12.99 17.05 -3.38
N ASN A 286 13.94 17.82 -2.87
CA ASN A 286 15.05 18.29 -3.70
C ASN A 286 16.15 17.24 -3.68
N ASP A 287 16.10 16.30 -4.62
CA ASP A 287 17.07 15.20 -4.76
C ASP A 287 18.53 15.68 -4.92
N ASN A 288 18.75 16.97 -5.24
CA ASN A 288 20.10 17.55 -5.33
C ASN A 288 20.66 18.05 -3.98
N ILE A 289 19.82 18.15 -2.94
CA ILE A 289 20.18 18.71 -1.62
C ILE A 289 19.92 17.71 -0.49
N ILE A 290 18.87 16.89 -0.61
CA ILE A 290 18.46 15.90 0.39
C ILE A 290 19.16 14.57 0.05
N PRO A 291 20.08 14.06 0.89
CA PRO A 291 20.65 12.73 0.69
C PRO A 291 19.53 11.69 0.63
N GLU A 292 19.73 10.62 -0.15
CA GLU A 292 18.78 9.51 -0.33
C GLU A 292 18.25 8.92 1.01
N ASN A 293 19.01 9.12 2.09
CA ASN A 293 18.76 8.66 3.46
C ASN A 293 18.07 9.69 4.38
N GLN A 294 17.57 10.82 3.87
CA GLN A 294 16.77 11.74 4.68
C GLN A 294 15.28 11.42 4.54
N SER A 295 14.63 11.40 5.70
CA SER A 295 13.20 11.28 5.93
C SER A 295 12.40 12.24 5.06
N GLN A 296 11.22 11.81 4.62
CA GLN A 296 10.29 12.67 3.90
C GLN A 296 9.72 13.72 4.88
N THR A 297 9.65 14.97 4.44
CA THR A 297 9.01 16.04 5.22
C THR A 297 7.64 16.40 4.67
N TYR A 298 6.80 16.89 5.57
CA TYR A 298 5.43 17.30 5.32
C TYR A 298 5.19 18.62 6.04
N TRP A 299 4.37 19.48 5.47
CA TRP A 299 3.84 20.65 6.13
C TRP A 299 2.45 20.36 6.66
N ILE A 300 2.21 20.71 7.92
CA ILE A 300 0.91 20.57 8.57
C ILE A 300 0.48 21.89 9.20
N THR A 301 -0.82 22.07 9.35
CA THR A 301 -1.43 23.18 10.08
C THR A 301 -2.80 22.76 10.62
N GLY A 302 -3.58 23.72 11.08
CA GLY A 302 -4.96 23.51 11.45
C GLY A 302 -5.81 24.76 11.32
N LYS A 303 -7.09 24.58 11.58
CA LYS A 303 -8.10 25.64 11.46
C LYS A 303 -7.81 26.71 12.51
N ASN A 304 -7.53 27.94 12.08
CA ASN A 304 -7.16 29.05 12.95
C ASN A 304 -5.91 28.79 13.81
N TRP A 305 -5.00 27.94 13.33
CA TRP A 305 -3.69 27.75 13.97
C TRP A 305 -2.80 28.96 13.71
N SER A 306 -1.86 29.23 14.61
CA SER A 306 -0.92 30.35 14.54
C SER A 306 0.30 30.04 13.69
N ASN A 307 0.54 28.76 13.38
CA ASN A 307 1.71 28.34 12.64
C ASN A 307 1.42 27.23 11.62
N TYR A 308 2.22 27.19 10.56
CA TYR A 308 2.49 25.98 9.80
C TYR A 308 3.74 25.30 10.39
N TYR A 309 3.76 23.97 10.37
CA TYR A 309 4.85 23.15 10.89
C TYR A 309 5.39 22.27 9.78
N GLU A 310 6.70 22.37 9.50
CA GLU A 310 7.39 21.35 8.73
C GLU A 310 7.79 20.22 9.68
N VAL A 311 7.35 19.01 9.39
CA VAL A 311 7.62 17.82 10.19
C VAL A 311 8.28 16.74 9.34
N SER A 312 9.27 16.08 9.92
CA SER A 312 9.92 14.90 9.36
C SER A 312 9.23 13.66 9.89
N ILE A 313 8.78 12.78 9.00
CA ILE A 313 8.08 11.54 9.36
C ILE A 313 8.68 10.37 8.59
N ASP A 314 9.06 9.31 9.30
CA ASP A 314 9.59 8.07 8.73
C ASP A 314 8.52 6.99 8.71
N PHE A 315 7.62 7.05 7.72
CA PHE A 315 6.71 5.94 7.46
C PHE A 315 7.47 4.69 7.01
N GLU A 316 6.98 3.53 7.41
CA GLU A 316 7.58 2.26 7.00
C GLU A 316 7.00 1.87 5.65
N ASN A 317 7.83 1.24 4.81
CA ASN A 317 7.34 0.68 3.55
C ASN A 317 6.60 -0.63 3.85
N LEU A 318 5.29 -0.52 4.07
CA LEU A 318 4.41 -1.64 4.36
C LEU A 318 3.68 -2.10 3.09
N ASP A 319 3.17 -3.33 3.07
CA ASP A 319 2.27 -3.81 2.01
C ASP A 319 0.80 -3.51 2.33
N GLU A 320 -0.10 -3.94 1.45
CA GLU A 320 -1.55 -3.76 1.62
C GLU A 320 -2.14 -4.46 2.86
N ASN A 321 -1.39 -5.38 3.47
CA ASN A 321 -1.72 -6.12 4.70
C ASN A 321 -0.90 -5.63 5.91
N CYS A 322 -0.33 -4.43 5.82
CA CYS A 322 0.48 -3.80 6.86
C CYS A 322 1.73 -4.61 7.27
N GLN A 323 2.29 -5.41 6.36
CA GLN A 323 3.53 -6.14 6.58
C GLN A 323 4.73 -5.41 5.95
N ILE A 324 5.89 -5.44 6.60
CA ILE A 324 7.11 -4.79 6.09
C ILE A 324 7.50 -5.40 4.73
N ILE A 325 7.63 -4.54 3.72
CA ILE A 325 8.20 -4.91 2.43
C ILE A 325 9.72 -4.94 2.58
N LEU A 326 10.28 -6.14 2.65
CA LEU A 326 11.73 -6.33 2.57
C LEU A 326 12.17 -6.20 1.12
N GLU A 327 12.90 -5.13 0.80
CA GLU A 327 13.61 -5.04 -0.47
C GLU A 327 14.70 -6.11 -0.52
N VAL A 328 14.41 -7.24 -1.16
CA VAL A 328 15.43 -8.26 -1.42
C VAL A 328 16.26 -7.76 -2.59
N ASP A 329 17.48 -7.31 -2.32
CA ASP A 329 18.47 -6.94 -3.33
C ASP A 329 18.59 -8.06 -4.38
N SER A 330 18.24 -7.71 -5.63
CA SER A 330 18.22 -8.59 -6.80
C SER A 330 19.54 -9.34 -7.03
N GLN A 331 20.66 -8.82 -6.52
CA GLN A 331 21.97 -9.48 -6.52
C GLN A 331 21.94 -10.81 -5.75
N ASN A 332 21.28 -10.84 -4.58
CA ASN A 332 21.20 -12.02 -3.71
C ASN A 332 20.28 -13.10 -4.28
N GLN A 333 19.20 -12.71 -4.96
CA GLN A 333 18.27 -13.69 -5.55
C GLN A 333 18.94 -14.50 -6.68
N SER A 334 19.78 -13.85 -7.50
CA SER A 334 20.59 -14.56 -8.51
C SER A 334 21.61 -15.51 -7.88
N PHE A 335 22.22 -15.08 -6.77
CA PHE A 335 23.22 -15.87 -6.04
C PHE A 335 22.60 -17.11 -5.39
N PHE A 336 21.43 -16.97 -4.75
CA PHE A 336 20.69 -18.09 -4.15
C PHE A 336 20.17 -19.09 -5.20
N ASN A 337 19.58 -18.60 -6.29
CA ASN A 337 19.10 -19.45 -7.37
C ASN A 337 20.25 -20.22 -8.05
N SER A 338 21.43 -19.61 -8.18
CA SER A 338 22.61 -20.29 -8.72
C SER A 338 23.05 -21.45 -7.81
N LYS A 339 23.10 -21.26 -6.48
CA LYS A 339 23.54 -22.29 -5.54
C LYS A 339 22.56 -23.46 -5.45
N ILE A 340 21.25 -23.20 -5.45
CA ILE A 340 20.22 -24.26 -5.45
C ILE A 340 20.34 -25.12 -6.72
N GLY A 341 20.59 -24.49 -7.87
CA GLY A 341 20.88 -25.20 -9.13
C GLY A 341 22.10 -26.12 -9.03
N TYR A 342 23.20 -25.64 -8.45
CA TYR A 342 24.41 -26.46 -8.24
C TYR A 342 24.19 -27.66 -7.32
N PHE A 343 23.47 -27.49 -6.20
CA PHE A 343 23.19 -28.59 -5.27
C PHE A 343 22.29 -29.66 -5.91
N SER A 344 21.31 -29.24 -6.70
CA SER A 344 20.40 -30.13 -7.44
C SER A 344 21.16 -31.02 -8.44
N ILE A 345 22.09 -30.42 -9.19
CA ILE A 345 22.93 -31.13 -10.16
C ILE A 345 23.88 -32.10 -9.45
N LEU A 346 24.51 -31.68 -8.35
CA LEU A 346 25.42 -32.53 -7.57
C LEU A 346 24.69 -33.75 -7.02
N PHE A 347 23.47 -33.58 -6.52
CA PHE A 347 22.63 -34.66 -5.99
C PHE A 347 22.22 -35.66 -7.08
N LEU A 348 21.84 -35.18 -8.27
CA LEU A 348 21.55 -36.01 -9.43
C LEU A 348 22.75 -36.83 -9.89
N LEU A 349 23.94 -36.21 -9.95
CA LEU A 349 25.18 -36.91 -10.28
C LEU A 349 25.53 -37.99 -9.25
N LEU A 350 25.28 -37.73 -7.97
CA LEU A 350 25.49 -38.70 -6.89
C LEU A 350 24.53 -39.90 -7.02
N LEU A 351 23.26 -39.65 -7.34
CA LEU A 351 22.29 -40.73 -7.60
C LEU A 351 22.69 -41.58 -8.81
N VAL A 352 23.15 -40.96 -9.89
CA VAL A 352 23.66 -41.67 -11.08
C VAL A 352 24.90 -42.50 -10.72
N PHE A 353 25.84 -41.95 -9.96
CA PHE A 353 27.04 -42.65 -9.51
C PHE A 353 26.72 -43.87 -8.64
N VAL A 354 25.78 -43.73 -7.69
CA VAL A 354 25.33 -44.84 -6.84
C VAL A 354 24.62 -45.92 -7.67
N SER A 355 23.82 -45.53 -8.66
CA SER A 355 23.12 -46.49 -9.53
C SER A 355 24.05 -47.28 -10.47
N THR A 356 25.11 -46.63 -10.98
CA THR A 356 26.10 -47.26 -11.88
C THR A 356 27.09 -48.13 -11.11
N SER A 357 27.46 -47.75 -9.89
CA SER A 357 28.30 -48.55 -8.99
C SER A 357 27.64 -49.87 -8.59
N LYS A 358 26.32 -49.86 -8.36
CA LYS A 358 25.55 -51.10 -8.10
C LYS A 358 25.51 -52.06 -9.30
N LYS A 359 25.58 -51.56 -10.54
CA LYS A 359 25.58 -52.40 -11.75
C LYS A 359 26.92 -53.08 -12.04
N ARG A 360 28.05 -52.52 -11.60
CA ARG A 360 29.38 -53.12 -11.84
C ARG A 360 29.68 -54.35 -10.97
N GLN A 361 29.01 -54.52 -9.83
CA GLN A 361 29.25 -55.67 -8.95
C GLN A 361 28.57 -56.98 -9.40
N THR A 362 27.82 -56.99 -10.52
CA THR A 362 27.11 -58.19 -11.00
C THR A 362 27.73 -58.85 -12.25
N GLN A 363 28.83 -58.32 -12.79
CA GLN A 363 29.54 -58.99 -13.89
C GLN A 363 30.49 -60.06 -13.33
N LYS A 364 30.11 -61.35 -13.49
CA LYS A 364 30.99 -62.50 -13.24
C LYS A 364 32.18 -62.47 -14.21
N PRO A 365 33.41 -62.78 -13.76
CA PRO A 365 34.56 -62.86 -14.65
C PRO A 365 34.40 -64.01 -15.68
N PRO A 366 34.99 -63.87 -16.89
CA PRO A 366 34.93 -64.90 -17.91
C PRO A 366 35.69 -66.15 -17.44
N ARG A 367 35.09 -67.34 -17.67
CA ARG A 367 35.73 -68.62 -17.39
C ARG A 367 36.89 -68.83 -18.36
N LEU A 368 38.11 -68.93 -17.83
CA LEU A 368 39.25 -69.49 -18.54
C LEU A 368 38.98 -70.99 -18.75
N GLY A 369 38.99 -71.43 -20.00
CA GLY A 369 39.11 -72.85 -20.33
C GLY A 369 40.55 -73.29 -20.10
N ASN A 370 40.72 -74.53 -19.65
CA ASN A 370 41.96 -75.28 -19.81
C ASN A 370 41.60 -76.74 -20.08
N ASP A 371 42.28 -77.26 -21.10
CA ASP A 371 42.43 -78.66 -21.47
C ASP A 371 43.30 -79.43 -20.44
N GLU A 372 43.32 -80.75 -20.63
CA GLU A 372 44.22 -81.79 -20.07
C GLU A 372 43.89 -82.35 -18.67
N GLU A 373 43.28 -83.54 -18.64
CA GLU A 373 44.03 -84.83 -18.61
C GLU A 373 43.19 -85.96 -19.24
#